data_AF-A0A1M7R921-F1
#
_entry.id   AF-A0A1M7R921-F1
#
_cell.length_a   1.000
_cell.length_b   1.000
_cell.length_c   1.000
_cell.angle_alpha   90.00
_cell.angle_beta   90.00
_cell.angle_gamma   90.00
#
_symmetry.space_group_name_H-M   'P 1'
#
loop_
_entity.id
_entity.type
_entity.pdbx_description
1 polymer ?
#
loop_
_entity_poly.entity_id
_entity_poly.type
_entity_poly.pdbx_seq_one_letter_code
_entity_poly.pdbx_strand_id
1 'polypeptide(L)'
;MSVSFKSALALAVTLAFSGVASADALTENFDNGVPTGWTVNNLSQPVGVTDWFQGNPAVFSAHQGAADSYLGANFNSGSGTADISTWLILPTSTYHNGDTLSFYTRTADFSLWPDNLEVRFSNVGGTNVGNTSSSVGTFSKLLLSVNPGQDLFGYPEEWTKYSVTLSGLSGATSGAFAFRYVVQDGGPAGDNSNFIGIDTLQITAVPEPSTYLMLGAGLGLVGLMRGRKKQAAA
;
A
#
# COMPACT_ATOMS: atom_id res chain seq x y z
N MET A 1 7.86 -71.42 7.26
CA MET A 1 7.99 -70.05 7.81
C MET A 1 8.92 -69.24 6.90
N SER A 2 8.70 -67.91 6.80
CA SER A 2 9.25 -66.91 5.84
C SER A 2 8.51 -66.84 4.49
N VAL A 3 7.38 -66.11 4.40
CA VAL A 3 7.14 -64.65 4.30
C VAL A 3 7.45 -64.08 2.91
N SER A 4 6.38 -63.87 2.14
CA SER A 4 6.36 -63.13 0.87
C SER A 4 6.07 -61.66 1.15
N PHE A 5 6.95 -60.76 0.70
CA PHE A 5 6.72 -59.32 0.72
C PHE A 5 6.07 -58.90 -0.60
N LYS A 6 4.81 -58.44 -0.54
CA LYS A 6 4.14 -57.78 -1.66
C LYS A 6 4.52 -56.30 -1.67
N SER A 7 5.14 -55.84 -2.75
CA SER A 7 5.46 -54.44 -3.01
C SER A 7 4.18 -53.60 -3.06
N ALA A 8 4.02 -52.67 -2.13
CA ALA A 8 2.98 -51.64 -2.21
C ALA A 8 3.57 -50.41 -2.93
N LEU A 9 3.15 -50.21 -4.17
CA LEU A 9 3.47 -49.02 -4.95
C LEU A 9 2.68 -47.84 -4.35
N ALA A 10 3.37 -46.93 -3.65
CA ALA A 10 2.78 -45.71 -3.13
C ALA A 10 2.64 -44.69 -4.26
N LEU A 11 1.42 -44.49 -4.74
CA LEU A 11 1.09 -43.43 -5.71
C LEU A 11 1.12 -42.07 -4.98
N ALA A 12 2.24 -41.37 -5.07
CA ALA A 12 2.35 -39.98 -4.61
C ALA A 12 1.60 -39.08 -5.61
N VAL A 13 0.38 -38.69 -5.27
CA VAL A 13 -0.34 -37.63 -5.98
C VAL A 13 0.23 -36.29 -5.51
N THR A 14 1.16 -35.73 -6.26
CA THR A 14 1.57 -34.33 -6.11
C THR A 14 0.46 -33.44 -6.66
N LEU A 15 -0.40 -32.95 -5.79
CA LEU A 15 -1.29 -31.83 -6.09
C LEU A 15 -0.43 -30.56 -6.15
N ALA A 16 -0.07 -30.13 -7.36
CA ALA A 16 0.49 -28.81 -7.58
C ALA A 16 -0.62 -27.78 -7.33
N PHE A 17 -0.69 -27.24 -6.12
CA PHE A 17 -1.47 -26.03 -5.86
C PHE A 17 -0.72 -24.85 -6.46
N SER A 18 -1.11 -24.42 -7.65
CA SER A 18 -0.82 -23.05 -8.10
C SER A 18 -1.67 -22.11 -7.24
N GLY A 19 -1.19 -21.79 -6.04
CA GLY A 19 -1.77 -20.71 -5.24
C GLY A 19 -1.62 -19.42 -6.03
N VAL A 20 -2.73 -18.79 -6.38
CA VAL A 20 -2.72 -17.40 -6.87
C VAL A 20 -2.28 -16.57 -5.68
N ALA A 21 -1.04 -16.11 -5.69
CA ALA A 21 -0.50 -15.29 -4.63
C ALA A 21 -1.32 -14.00 -4.54
N SER A 22 -1.85 -13.71 -3.36
CA SER A 22 -2.33 -12.36 -3.06
C SER A 22 -1.14 -11.40 -3.01
N ALA A 23 -1.38 -10.09 -2.95
CA ALA A 23 -0.30 -9.13 -2.75
C ALA A 23 0.57 -9.61 -1.59
N ASP A 24 1.90 -9.68 -1.80
CA ASP A 24 2.78 -10.00 -0.68
C ASP A 24 2.54 -8.97 0.42
N ALA A 25 2.34 -9.46 1.65
CA ALA A 25 2.19 -8.58 2.80
C ALA A 25 3.43 -7.68 2.85
N LEU A 26 3.19 -6.36 2.80
CA LEU A 26 4.26 -5.37 2.83
C LEU A 26 4.24 -4.70 4.20
N THR A 27 5.41 -4.50 4.80
CA THR A 27 5.59 -3.60 5.92
C THR A 27 6.81 -2.76 5.62
N GLU A 28 6.63 -1.44 5.62
CA GLU A 28 7.66 -0.47 5.27
C GLU A 28 7.68 0.65 6.32
N ASN A 29 8.84 0.84 6.95
CA ASN A 29 9.09 1.86 7.98
C ASN A 29 10.06 2.95 7.48
N PHE A 30 10.47 2.91 6.22
CA PHE A 30 11.29 3.91 5.56
C PHE A 30 12.64 4.18 6.24
N ASP A 31 13.22 3.15 6.86
CA ASP A 31 14.52 3.22 7.55
C ASP A 31 15.68 3.69 6.66
N ASN A 32 15.53 3.54 5.34
CA ASN A 32 16.53 3.93 4.34
C ASN A 32 15.93 4.78 3.21
N GLY A 33 14.83 5.47 3.50
CA GLY A 33 14.20 6.43 2.59
C GLY A 33 13.26 5.76 1.61
N VAL A 34 13.22 6.28 0.37
CA VAL A 34 12.31 5.75 -0.67
C VAL A 34 12.77 4.33 -1.02
N PRO A 35 11.93 3.29 -0.82
CA PRO A 35 12.37 1.92 -1.03
C PRO A 35 12.65 1.64 -2.50
N THR A 36 13.56 0.69 -2.75
CA THR A 36 13.90 0.29 -4.12
C THR A 36 12.67 -0.25 -4.85
N GLY A 37 12.47 0.21 -6.10
CA GLY A 37 11.34 -0.18 -6.95
C GLY A 37 10.10 0.70 -6.81
N TRP A 38 10.07 1.59 -5.81
CA TRP A 38 9.05 2.63 -5.72
C TRP A 38 9.41 3.77 -6.67
N THR A 39 8.40 4.49 -7.13
CA THR A 39 8.58 5.61 -8.06
C THR A 39 8.12 6.91 -7.43
N VAL A 40 8.94 7.94 -7.55
CA VAL A 40 8.59 9.30 -7.15
C VAL A 40 8.43 10.13 -8.42
N ASN A 41 7.37 10.93 -8.50
CA ASN A 41 7.12 11.82 -9.63
C ASN A 41 6.48 13.12 -9.16
N ASN A 42 7.09 14.25 -9.48
CA ASN A 42 6.59 15.56 -9.12
C ASN A 42 6.02 16.29 -10.34
N LEU A 43 4.69 16.40 -10.34
CA LEU A 43 3.93 17.12 -11.36
C LEU A 43 3.46 18.49 -10.85
N SER A 44 4.04 18.99 -9.76
CA SER A 44 3.72 20.32 -9.24
C SER A 44 3.97 21.39 -10.30
N GLN A 45 3.17 22.45 -10.26
CA GLN A 45 3.29 23.54 -11.22
C GLN A 45 3.14 24.90 -10.52
N PRO A 46 4.19 25.75 -10.53
CA PRO A 46 5.56 25.48 -10.96
C PRO A 46 6.24 24.36 -10.15
N VAL A 47 7.08 23.55 -10.81
CA VAL A 47 7.83 22.46 -10.14
C VAL A 47 8.86 23.03 -9.16
N GLY A 48 8.96 22.40 -7.98
CA GLY A 48 9.88 22.77 -6.93
C GLY A 48 11.22 22.03 -6.98
N VAL A 49 11.90 22.01 -5.82
CA VAL A 49 13.25 21.44 -5.65
C VAL A 49 13.26 20.12 -4.88
N THR A 50 12.14 19.72 -4.29
CA THR A 50 11.99 18.44 -3.57
C THR A 50 10.88 17.59 -4.15
N ASP A 51 10.95 16.28 -3.90
CA ASP A 51 9.84 15.37 -4.12
C ASP A 51 9.47 14.67 -2.81
N TRP A 52 9.20 13.35 -2.79
CA TRP A 52 9.20 12.56 -1.55
C TRP A 52 10.65 12.26 -1.12
N PHE A 53 10.99 12.46 0.14
CA PHE A 53 12.37 12.34 0.67
C PHE A 53 12.40 11.75 2.08
N GLN A 54 13.60 11.40 2.58
CA GLN A 54 13.80 10.92 3.96
C GLN A 54 13.30 11.95 4.98
N GLY A 55 12.72 11.48 6.08
CA GLY A 55 12.26 12.32 7.18
C GLY A 55 13.31 13.30 7.73
N ASN A 56 12.83 14.40 8.31
CA ASN A 56 13.64 15.43 8.95
C ASN A 56 13.31 15.52 10.45
N PRO A 57 14.16 14.96 11.33
CA PRO A 57 13.94 14.94 12.78
C PRO A 57 13.84 16.32 13.43
N ALA A 58 14.29 17.38 12.76
CA ALA A 58 14.13 18.75 13.26
C ALA A 58 12.69 19.28 13.11
N VAL A 59 11.83 18.63 12.32
CA VAL A 59 10.39 18.95 12.23
C VAL A 59 9.62 18.07 13.23
N PHE A 60 9.74 16.75 13.12
CA PHE A 60 9.26 15.77 14.10
C PHE A 60 9.98 14.43 13.91
N SER A 61 9.97 13.60 14.96
CA SER A 61 10.52 12.24 14.88
C SER A 61 9.55 11.25 14.21
N ALA A 62 10.10 10.20 13.62
CA ALA A 62 9.35 9.07 13.07
C ALA A 62 8.36 8.45 14.08
N HIS A 63 7.33 7.79 13.55
CA HIS A 63 6.39 7.01 14.36
C HIS A 63 7.03 5.70 14.85
N GLN A 64 7.83 5.06 14.00
CA GLN A 64 8.61 3.85 14.29
C GLN A 64 10.03 3.98 13.73
N GLY A 65 11.00 3.30 14.34
CA GLY A 65 12.39 3.27 13.84
C GLY A 65 13.28 4.40 14.36
N ALA A 66 14.30 4.76 13.59
CA ALA A 66 15.17 5.91 13.89
C ALA A 66 14.39 7.23 13.73
N ALA A 67 14.90 8.32 14.29
CA ALA A 67 14.15 9.58 14.31
C ALA A 67 13.78 10.11 12.91
N ASP A 68 14.55 9.75 11.88
CA ASP A 68 14.33 10.09 10.48
C ASP A 68 13.62 9.00 9.67
N SER A 69 13.35 7.81 10.22
CA SER A 69 12.69 6.64 9.58
C SER A 69 11.23 6.90 9.18
N TYR A 70 10.99 7.82 8.27
CA TYR A 70 9.71 8.10 7.65
C TYR A 70 9.95 8.78 6.30
N LEU A 71 8.93 8.91 5.44
CA LEU A 71 9.02 9.73 4.23
C LEU A 71 8.31 11.07 4.42
N GLY A 72 8.99 12.15 4.05
CA GLY A 72 8.47 13.51 4.03
C GLY A 72 8.10 13.99 2.63
N ALA A 73 7.11 14.89 2.58
CA ALA A 73 6.83 15.78 1.45
C ALA A 73 6.50 17.18 2.01
N ASN A 74 6.81 18.25 1.28
CA ASN A 74 6.62 19.60 1.80
C ASN A 74 6.36 20.63 0.70
N PHE A 75 6.15 21.88 1.12
CA PHE A 75 5.94 23.03 0.23
C PHE A 75 7.00 23.18 -0.88
N ASN A 76 8.24 22.71 -0.69
CA ASN A 76 9.29 22.77 -1.73
C ASN A 76 9.06 21.78 -2.88
N SER A 77 7.99 20.97 -2.84
CA SER A 77 7.46 20.26 -3.99
C SER A 77 7.08 21.20 -5.14
N GLY A 78 6.65 22.43 -4.81
CA GLY A 78 6.39 23.51 -5.76
C GLY A 78 7.43 24.63 -5.68
N SER A 79 7.33 25.60 -6.59
CA SER A 79 8.13 26.83 -6.57
C SER A 79 7.23 28.07 -6.65
N GLY A 80 7.52 29.08 -5.83
CA GLY A 80 6.64 30.24 -5.67
C GLY A 80 5.28 29.83 -5.11
N THR A 81 4.21 30.38 -5.67
CA THR A 81 2.85 29.86 -5.49
C THR A 81 2.63 28.76 -6.54
N ALA A 82 2.26 27.56 -6.10
CA ALA A 82 2.17 26.38 -6.94
C ALA A 82 0.97 25.50 -6.61
N ASP A 83 0.42 24.85 -7.63
CA ASP A 83 -0.40 23.66 -7.42
C ASP A 83 0.54 22.47 -7.21
N ILE A 84 0.68 22.03 -5.97
CA ILE A 84 1.51 20.90 -5.60
C ILE A 84 0.82 19.59 -6.01
N SER A 85 1.57 18.69 -6.63
CA SER A 85 1.14 17.33 -6.94
C SER A 85 2.35 16.39 -7.03
N THR A 86 2.83 15.93 -5.89
CA THR A 86 3.97 15.01 -5.79
C THR A 86 3.52 13.60 -5.42
N TRP A 87 3.91 12.64 -6.24
CA TRP A 87 3.47 11.24 -6.16
C TRP A 87 4.56 10.34 -5.60
N LEU A 88 4.16 9.42 -4.72
CA LEU A 88 4.93 8.25 -4.30
C LEU A 88 4.14 7.00 -4.70
N ILE A 89 4.69 6.21 -5.60
CA ILE A 89 4.01 5.10 -6.26
C ILE A 89 4.67 3.80 -5.84
N LEU A 90 3.87 2.89 -5.30
CA LEU A 90 4.31 1.56 -4.92
C LEU A 90 4.49 0.67 -6.17
N PRO A 91 5.32 -0.39 -6.10
CA PRO A 91 5.44 -1.35 -7.18
C PRO A 91 4.11 -1.98 -7.57
N THR A 92 3.97 -2.32 -8.86
CA THR A 92 2.83 -3.11 -9.33
C THR A 92 2.81 -4.47 -8.65
N SER A 93 1.64 -4.87 -8.14
CA SER A 93 1.41 -6.19 -7.54
C SER A 93 0.00 -6.69 -7.89
N THR A 94 -0.34 -7.90 -7.46
CA THR A 94 -1.68 -8.46 -7.64
C THR A 94 -2.52 -8.22 -6.39
N TYR A 95 -3.62 -7.50 -6.53
CA TYR A 95 -4.50 -7.12 -5.43
C TYR A 95 -5.90 -7.73 -5.58
N HIS A 96 -6.57 -7.93 -4.44
CA HIS A 96 -7.89 -8.51 -4.32
C HIS A 96 -8.85 -7.60 -3.54
N ASN A 97 -10.15 -7.86 -3.67
CA ASN A 97 -11.13 -7.21 -2.81
C ASN A 97 -10.92 -7.69 -1.37
N GLY A 98 -10.85 -6.74 -0.43
CA GLY A 98 -10.58 -7.00 0.98
C GLY A 98 -9.15 -6.70 1.40
N ASP A 99 -8.20 -6.61 0.46
CA ASP A 99 -6.84 -6.17 0.77
C ASP A 99 -6.86 -4.78 1.39
N THR A 100 -6.03 -4.56 2.40
CA THR A 100 -5.97 -3.28 3.10
C THR A 100 -4.61 -2.63 2.93
N LEU A 101 -4.61 -1.30 2.81
CA LEU A 101 -3.42 -0.46 2.99
C LEU A 101 -3.65 0.39 4.22
N SER A 102 -2.69 0.40 5.14
CA SER A 102 -2.68 1.28 6.31
C SER A 102 -1.34 1.97 6.47
N PHE A 103 -1.33 3.14 7.07
CA PHE A 103 -0.15 3.97 7.29
C PHE A 103 -0.45 5.00 8.39
N TYR A 104 0.59 5.62 8.93
CA TYR A 104 0.48 6.78 9.80
C TYR A 104 0.87 8.03 9.03
N THR A 105 0.19 9.15 9.31
CA THR A 105 0.59 10.46 8.79
C THR A 105 0.45 11.54 9.84
N ARG A 106 1.26 12.59 9.73
CA ARG A 106 1.14 13.85 10.47
C ARG A 106 1.69 15.02 9.68
N THR A 107 1.30 16.24 10.07
CA THR A 107 1.99 17.49 9.75
C THR A 107 2.74 18.00 10.99
N ALA A 108 3.36 19.18 10.89
CA ALA A 108 4.00 19.86 12.01
C ALA A 108 2.97 20.41 13.02
N ASP A 109 3.39 20.55 14.28
CA ASP A 109 2.53 21.08 15.35
C ASP A 109 2.12 22.53 15.07
N PHE A 110 0.86 22.86 15.38
CA PHE A 110 0.28 24.19 15.15
C PHE A 110 0.44 24.69 13.72
N SER A 111 0.35 23.79 12.72
CA SER A 111 0.54 24.16 11.32
C SER A 111 -0.57 25.10 10.87
N LEU A 112 -0.18 26.32 10.46
CA LEU A 112 -1.11 27.29 9.90
C LEU A 112 -1.27 27.17 8.38
N TRP A 113 -0.53 26.25 7.75
CA TRP A 113 -0.58 25.99 6.32
C TRP A 113 -1.18 24.60 6.09
N PRO A 114 -2.44 24.53 5.66
CA PRO A 114 -3.13 23.28 5.44
C PRO A 114 -2.42 22.39 4.42
N ASP A 115 -2.27 21.12 4.78
CA ASP A 115 -1.79 20.05 3.91
C ASP A 115 -2.94 19.16 3.46
N ASN A 116 -2.78 18.45 2.34
CA ASN A 116 -3.71 17.42 1.85
C ASN A 116 -2.95 16.24 1.22
N LEU A 117 -3.39 15.03 1.55
CA LEU A 117 -2.80 13.78 1.08
C LEU A 117 -3.90 12.86 0.55
N GLU A 118 -3.73 12.36 -0.67
CA GLU A 118 -4.60 11.34 -1.25
C GLU A 118 -3.91 9.97 -1.26
N VAL A 119 -4.70 8.92 -1.05
CA VAL A 119 -4.34 7.54 -1.41
C VAL A 119 -5.16 7.14 -2.63
N ARG A 120 -4.46 6.70 -3.68
CA ARG A 120 -5.06 6.35 -4.97
C ARG A 120 -4.63 4.97 -5.42
N PHE A 121 -5.41 4.38 -6.32
CA PHE A 121 -5.15 3.05 -6.88
C PHE A 121 -5.29 3.02 -8.40
N SER A 122 -4.36 2.32 -9.05
CA SER A 122 -4.40 1.99 -10.47
C SER A 122 -4.84 0.54 -10.66
N ASN A 123 -5.92 0.31 -11.43
CA ASN A 123 -6.39 -1.04 -11.80
C ASN A 123 -5.56 -1.69 -12.93
N VAL A 124 -4.50 -1.02 -13.40
CA VAL A 124 -3.59 -1.54 -14.44
C VAL A 124 -2.13 -1.55 -13.98
N GLY A 125 -1.87 -1.14 -12.72
CA GLY A 125 -0.53 -0.95 -12.18
C GLY A 125 0.22 0.20 -12.85
N GLY A 126 1.54 0.10 -12.86
CA GLY A 126 2.46 1.05 -13.48
C GLY A 126 2.59 2.36 -12.71
N THR A 127 3.16 3.37 -13.37
CA THR A 127 3.54 4.66 -12.77
C THR A 127 2.96 5.87 -13.50
N ASN A 128 2.02 5.66 -14.42
CA ASN A 128 1.46 6.73 -15.23
C ASN A 128 0.47 7.57 -14.41
N VAL A 129 0.91 8.74 -13.98
CA VAL A 129 0.12 9.74 -13.25
C VAL A 129 -0.29 10.94 -14.13
N GLY A 130 -0.01 10.88 -15.43
CA GLY A 130 -0.21 11.98 -16.37
C GLY A 130 0.96 12.97 -16.42
N ASN A 131 0.68 14.22 -16.81
CA ASN A 131 1.70 15.23 -17.13
C ASN A 131 1.41 16.63 -16.54
N THR A 132 0.35 16.80 -15.75
CA THR A 132 -0.04 18.09 -15.15
C THR A 132 -0.28 17.95 -13.65
N SER A 133 -0.25 19.07 -12.92
CA SER A 133 -0.55 19.11 -11.48
C SER A 133 -1.94 18.59 -11.14
N SER A 134 -2.88 18.60 -12.08
CA SER A 134 -4.24 18.07 -11.92
C SER A 134 -4.45 16.65 -12.43
N SER A 135 -3.54 16.11 -13.26
CA SER A 135 -3.70 14.78 -13.84
C SER A 135 -3.46 13.68 -12.82
N VAL A 136 -4.18 12.56 -12.98
CA VAL A 136 -4.04 11.36 -12.13
C VAL A 136 -3.68 10.09 -12.91
N GLY A 137 -3.58 10.19 -14.24
CA GLY A 137 -3.27 9.08 -15.13
C GLY A 137 -4.11 7.83 -14.84
N THR A 138 -3.46 6.70 -14.59
CA THR A 138 -4.10 5.42 -14.29
C THR A 138 -4.60 5.30 -12.85
N PHE A 139 -4.22 6.22 -11.95
CA PHE A 139 -4.58 6.26 -10.53
C PHE A 139 -5.93 6.97 -10.30
N SER A 140 -6.93 6.63 -11.12
CA SER A 140 -8.24 7.29 -11.14
C SER A 140 -9.12 6.94 -9.94
N LYS A 141 -8.84 5.83 -9.25
CA LYS A 141 -9.59 5.42 -8.06
C LYS A 141 -9.02 6.11 -6.82
N LEU A 142 -9.73 7.11 -6.32
CA LEU A 142 -9.47 7.72 -5.01
C LEU A 142 -9.98 6.81 -3.90
N LEU A 143 -9.10 6.43 -2.97
CA LEU A 143 -9.43 5.56 -1.83
C LEU A 143 -9.58 6.33 -0.53
N LEU A 144 -8.77 7.38 -0.34
CA LEU A 144 -8.78 8.25 0.83
C LEU A 144 -8.25 9.62 0.44
N SER A 145 -8.76 10.67 1.07
CA SER A 145 -8.14 11.99 1.11
C SER A 145 -8.14 12.47 2.57
N VAL A 146 -6.97 12.87 3.05
CA VAL A 146 -6.75 13.47 4.36
C VAL A 146 -6.77 14.97 4.18
N ASN A 147 -7.67 15.65 4.89
CA ASN A 147 -7.94 17.09 4.77
C ASN A 147 -8.29 17.56 3.33
N PRO A 148 -9.31 16.96 2.67
CA PRO A 148 -9.67 17.30 1.29
C PRO A 148 -10.05 18.78 1.08
N GLY A 149 -10.52 19.45 2.14
CA GLY A 149 -10.90 20.86 2.11
C GLY A 149 -9.74 21.83 2.25
N GLN A 150 -8.52 21.34 2.56
CA GLN A 150 -7.41 22.17 3.00
C GLN A 150 -7.83 23.07 4.18
N ASP A 151 -8.55 22.49 5.14
CA ASP A 151 -9.01 23.21 6.32
C ASP A 151 -7.84 23.41 7.30
N LEU A 152 -7.81 24.58 7.93
CA LEU A 152 -6.87 24.87 9.01
C LEU A 152 -7.06 23.86 10.15
N PHE A 153 -5.97 23.24 10.60
CA PHE A 153 -5.98 22.14 11.58
C PHE A 153 -6.76 20.88 11.14
N GLY A 154 -7.08 20.76 9.84
CA GLY A 154 -7.76 19.58 9.28
C GLY A 154 -6.84 18.39 9.03
N TYR A 155 -5.52 18.62 8.90
CA TYR A 155 -4.51 17.56 8.81
C TYR A 155 -4.03 17.18 10.22
N PRO A 156 -3.84 15.89 10.54
CA PRO A 156 -3.42 15.47 11.87
C PRO A 156 -2.04 16.03 12.25
N GLU A 157 -1.93 16.62 13.44
CA GLU A 157 -0.67 17.12 13.98
C GLU A 157 0.10 16.05 14.77
N GLU A 158 -0.57 14.97 15.18
CA GLU A 158 0.06 13.79 15.77
C GLU A 158 -0.02 12.60 14.83
N TRP A 159 0.93 11.66 14.95
CA TRP A 159 0.94 10.44 14.14
C TRP A 159 -0.39 9.69 14.24
N THR A 160 -1.17 9.78 13.17
CA THR A 160 -2.55 9.26 13.12
C THR A 160 -2.65 8.18 12.07
N LYS A 161 -3.19 7.01 12.47
CA LYS A 161 -3.36 5.88 11.57
C LYS A 161 -4.55 6.07 10.64
N TYR A 162 -4.33 5.85 9.36
CA TYR A 162 -5.39 5.68 8.35
C TYR A 162 -5.34 4.28 7.75
N SER A 163 -6.49 3.79 7.28
CA SER A 163 -6.62 2.50 6.62
C SER A 163 -7.67 2.58 5.52
N VAL A 164 -7.37 1.96 4.38
CA VAL A 164 -8.30 1.80 3.26
C VAL A 164 -8.43 0.31 2.92
N THR A 165 -9.63 -0.10 2.51
CA THR A 165 -9.90 -1.45 2.04
C THR A 165 -10.22 -1.40 0.55
N LEU A 166 -9.53 -2.19 -0.26
CA LEU A 166 -9.81 -2.34 -1.67
C LEU A 166 -11.15 -3.07 -1.87
N SER A 167 -12.02 -2.48 -2.68
CA SER A 167 -13.31 -3.04 -3.05
C SER A 167 -13.67 -2.72 -4.50
N GLY A 168 -14.63 -3.41 -5.11
CA GLY A 168 -15.09 -3.12 -6.47
C GLY A 168 -14.14 -3.54 -7.60
N LEU A 169 -13.16 -4.42 -7.32
CA LEU A 169 -12.40 -5.12 -8.36
C LEU A 169 -13.24 -6.26 -8.95
N SER A 170 -13.09 -6.55 -10.25
CA SER A 170 -13.79 -7.67 -10.91
C SER A 170 -13.16 -9.04 -10.64
N GLY A 171 -12.00 -9.06 -9.99
CA GLY A 171 -11.22 -10.24 -9.60
C GLY A 171 -9.80 -9.83 -9.20
N ALA A 172 -8.89 -10.80 -9.18
CA ALA A 172 -7.45 -10.55 -9.03
C ALA A 172 -6.98 -9.49 -10.04
N THR A 173 -6.45 -8.38 -9.55
CA THR A 173 -6.13 -7.21 -10.35
C THR A 173 -4.65 -6.87 -10.25
N SER A 174 -3.96 -6.83 -11.39
CA SER A 174 -2.62 -6.25 -11.46
C SER A 174 -2.74 -4.73 -11.27
N GLY A 175 -2.37 -4.24 -10.09
CA GLY A 175 -2.59 -2.86 -9.69
C GLY A 175 -1.41 -2.24 -8.98
N ALA A 176 -1.53 -0.96 -8.61
CA ALA A 176 -0.53 -0.24 -7.82
C ALA A 176 -1.22 0.79 -6.93
N PHE A 177 -0.73 0.94 -5.70
CA PHE A 177 -1.11 2.04 -4.81
C PHE A 177 -0.21 3.24 -5.05
N ALA A 178 -0.73 4.43 -4.77
CA ALA A 178 0.07 5.63 -4.70
C ALA A 178 -0.43 6.57 -3.61
N PHE A 179 0.52 7.28 -3.00
CA PHE A 179 0.28 8.48 -2.23
C PHE A 179 0.49 9.69 -3.13
N ARG A 180 -0.38 10.69 -3.00
CA ARG A 180 -0.23 11.95 -3.69
C ARG A 180 -0.37 13.08 -2.69
N TYR A 181 0.74 13.77 -2.44
CA TYR A 181 0.71 15.05 -1.75
C TYR A 181 0.20 16.09 -2.75
N VAL A 182 -0.99 16.62 -2.52
CA VAL A 182 -1.69 17.50 -3.46
C VAL A 182 -2.27 18.68 -2.73
N VAL A 183 -1.78 19.88 -3.03
CA VAL A 183 -2.15 21.11 -2.34
C VAL A 183 -2.28 22.24 -3.35
N GLN A 184 -3.46 22.85 -3.44
CA GLN A 184 -3.69 24.06 -4.21
C GLN A 184 -3.19 25.28 -3.45
N ASP A 185 -2.69 26.28 -4.17
CA ASP A 185 -2.10 27.49 -3.57
C ASP A 185 -1.02 27.15 -2.52
N GLY A 186 -0.22 26.13 -2.85
CA GLY A 186 0.93 25.71 -2.06
C GLY A 186 2.22 26.35 -2.55
N GLY A 187 3.34 25.75 -2.18
CA GLY A 187 4.67 26.24 -2.56
C GLY A 187 5.23 27.24 -1.54
N PRO A 188 6.51 27.61 -1.65
CA PRO A 188 7.16 28.52 -0.70
C PRO A 188 6.51 29.90 -0.55
N ALA A 189 5.68 30.33 -1.51
CA ALA A 189 4.95 31.59 -1.48
C ALA A 189 3.42 31.42 -1.56
N GLY A 190 2.90 30.20 -1.41
CA GLY A 190 1.47 29.94 -1.33
C GLY A 190 0.94 30.09 0.10
N ASP A 191 -0.38 30.19 0.23
CA ASP A 191 -1.06 30.27 1.53
C ASP A 191 -1.23 28.89 2.19
N ASN A 192 -1.02 27.79 1.45
CA ASN A 192 -1.12 26.41 1.92
C ASN A 192 0.23 25.66 1.81
N SER A 193 0.23 24.38 2.19
CA SER A 193 1.37 23.45 2.22
C SER A 193 2.42 23.76 3.29
N ASN A 194 2.69 22.77 4.14
CA ASN A 194 3.78 22.79 5.11
C ASN A 194 4.71 21.59 4.88
N PHE A 195 4.73 20.65 5.81
CA PHE A 195 5.56 19.46 5.81
C PHE A 195 4.71 18.32 6.36
N ILE A 196 4.53 17.26 5.58
CA ILE A 196 3.88 16.04 6.03
C ILE A 196 4.87 14.90 6.09
N GLY A 197 4.60 13.92 6.96
CA GLY A 197 5.33 12.67 7.05
C GLY A 197 4.38 11.49 6.91
N ILE A 198 4.79 10.44 6.22
CA ILE A 198 4.13 9.12 6.26
C ILE A 198 5.08 8.06 6.80
N ASP A 199 4.56 7.15 7.61
CA ASP A 199 5.34 6.10 8.25
C ASP A 199 4.50 4.83 8.49
N THR A 200 5.18 3.71 8.77
CA THR A 200 4.62 2.42 9.19
C THR A 200 3.54 1.96 8.22
N LEU A 201 3.92 1.94 6.94
CA LEU A 201 3.06 1.50 5.87
C LEU A 201 2.92 -0.01 5.91
N GLN A 202 1.68 -0.49 5.81
CA GLN A 202 1.38 -1.90 5.79
C GLN A 202 0.34 -2.21 4.71
N ILE A 203 0.62 -3.22 3.90
CA ILE A 203 -0.37 -3.87 3.03
C ILE A 203 -0.67 -5.24 3.61
N THR A 204 -1.94 -5.49 3.92
CA THR A 204 -2.42 -6.82 4.34
C THR A 204 -3.26 -7.42 3.23
N ALA A 205 -2.79 -8.54 2.69
CA ALA A 205 -3.56 -9.34 1.75
C ALA A 205 -4.60 -10.20 2.46
N VAL A 206 -5.82 -10.22 1.92
CA VAL A 206 -6.85 -11.18 2.33
C VAL A 206 -6.85 -12.35 1.35
N PRO A 207 -6.66 -13.60 1.81
CA PRO A 207 -6.76 -14.75 0.92
C PRO A 207 -8.18 -14.85 0.33
N GLU A 208 -8.28 -15.08 -0.98
CA GLU A 208 -9.56 -15.25 -1.67
C GLU A 208 -10.45 -16.32 -0.99
N PRO A 209 -11.79 -16.14 -0.93
CA PRO A 209 -12.72 -17.15 -0.42
C PRO A 209 -12.56 -18.53 -1.09
N SER A 210 -12.16 -18.55 -2.37
CA SER A 210 -11.85 -19.78 -3.10
C SER A 210 -10.65 -20.51 -2.52
N THR A 211 -9.64 -19.81 -1.99
CA THR A 211 -8.50 -20.41 -1.28
C THR A 211 -8.97 -21.13 -0.02
N TYR A 212 -9.89 -20.51 0.73
CA TYR A 212 -10.50 -21.16 1.90
C TYR A 212 -11.38 -22.35 1.53
N LEU A 213 -12.15 -22.26 0.44
CA LEU A 213 -12.96 -23.38 -0.06
C LEU A 213 -12.08 -24.54 -0.55
N MET A 214 -10.98 -24.26 -1.24
CA MET A 214 -10.03 -25.26 -1.72
C MET A 214 -9.25 -25.90 -0.59
N LEU A 215 -8.84 -25.13 0.43
CA LEU A 215 -8.24 -25.65 1.65
C LEU A 215 -9.24 -26.53 2.42
N GLY A 216 -10.48 -26.07 2.59
CA GLY A 216 -11.56 -26.82 3.21
C GLY A 216 -11.88 -28.11 2.46
N ALA A 217 -11.95 -28.08 1.13
CA ALA A 217 -12.16 -29.25 0.29
C ALA A 217 -10.98 -30.23 0.38
N GLY A 218 -9.74 -29.73 0.36
CA GLY A 218 -8.54 -30.55 0.52
C GLY A 218 -8.50 -31.26 1.88
N LEU A 219 -8.77 -30.54 2.96
CA LEU A 219 -8.86 -31.11 4.32
C LEU A 219 -10.04 -32.10 4.42
N GLY A 220 -11.19 -31.80 3.83
CA GLY A 220 -12.34 -32.69 3.75
C GLY A 220 -12.03 -34.01 3.04
N LEU A 221 -11.32 -33.95 1.91
CA LEU A 221 -10.86 -35.14 1.18
C LEU A 221 -9.88 -35.98 2.00
N VAL A 222 -8.92 -35.36 2.71
CA VAL A 222 -7.99 -36.07 3.60
C VAL A 222 -8.74 -36.73 4.76
N GLY A 223 -9.74 -36.07 5.34
CA GLY A 223 -10.61 -36.61 6.37
C GLY A 223 -11.37 -37.86 5.89
N LEU A 224 -11.98 -37.78 4.70
CA LEU A 224 -12.71 -38.90 4.08
C LEU A 224 -11.79 -40.09 3.76
N MET A 225 -10.56 -39.85 3.28
CA MET A 225 -9.59 -40.92 3.01
C MET A 225 -9.13 -41.62 4.29
N ARG A 226 -8.96 -40.89 5.40
CA ARG A 226 -8.61 -41.48 6.71
C ARG A 226 -9.77 -42.31 7.29
N GLY A 227 -11.02 -41.85 7.15
CA GLY A 227 -12.20 -42.59 7.58
C GLY A 227 -12.34 -43.94 6.87
N ARG A 228 -12.14 -43.96 5.54
CA ARG A 228 -12.19 -45.18 4.73
C ARG A 228 -11.12 -46.21 5.09
N LYS A 229 -9.90 -45.76 5.44
CA LYS A 229 -8.83 -46.67 5.90
C LYS A 229 -9.13 -47.30 7.27
N LYS A 230 -9.83 -46.59 8.16
CA LYS A 230 -10.25 -47.16 9.46
C LYS A 230 -11.36 -48.19 9.31
N GLN A 231 -12.30 -47.99 8.39
CA GLN A 231 -13.37 -48.95 8.10
C GLN A 231 -12.89 -50.19 7.34
N ALA A 232 -11.83 -50.08 6.54
CA ALA A 232 -11.23 -51.22 5.83
C ALA A 232 -10.25 -52.05 6.70
N ALA A 233 -9.96 -51.60 7.92
CA ALA A 233 -9.05 -52.24 8.88
C ALA A 233 -9.78 -52.81 10.11
N ALA A 234 -11.11 -52.75 10.12
CA ALA A 234 -12.00 -53.40 11.08
C ALA A 234 -12.70 -54.58 10.40
#